data_AF-A0A359KEL7-F1
#
_entry.id   AF-A0A359KEL7-F1
#
_cell.length_a   1.000
_cell.length_b   1.000
_cell.length_c   1.000
_cell.angle_alpha   90.00
_cell.angle_beta   90.00
_cell.angle_gamma   90.00
#
_symmetry.space_group_name_H-M   'P 1'
#
loop_
_entity.id
_entity.type
_entity.pdbx_description
1 polymer ?
#
loop_
_entity_poly.entity_id
_entity_poly.type
_entity_poly.pdbx_seq_one_letter_code
_entity_poly.pdbx_strand_id
1 'polypeptide(L)' 'VVERLAEQAKAAGWPAVALVAVNDASSFWSRNGFEIQNPPGMAEKLACYGDDARYMVRSL' A
#
# COMPACT_ATOMS: atom_id res chain seq x y z
N VAL A 1 11.70 -8.52 -3.53
CA VAL A 1 11.34 -8.33 -2.11
C VAL A 1 9.83 -8.23 -1.92
N VAL A 2 9.14 -7.37 -2.67
CA VAL A 2 7.66 -7.21 -2.63
C VAL A 2 6.93 -8.52 -2.93
N GLU A 3 7.35 -9.26 -3.97
CA GLU A 3 6.74 -10.56 -4.30
C GLU A 3 6.92 -11.58 -3.17
N ARG A 4 8.12 -11.68 -2.59
CA ARG A 4 8.35 -12.52 -1.40
C ARG A 4 7.47 -12.13 -0.22
N LEU A 5 7.25 -10.84 0.02
CA LEU A 5 6.37 -10.36 1.08
C LEU A 5 4.91 -10.78 0.81
N ALA A 6 4.48 -10.67 -0.45
CA ALA A 6 3.16 -11.11 -0.88
C ALA A 6 2.99 -12.63 -0.74
N GLU A 7 3.98 -13.42 -1.13
CA GLU A 7 3.97 -14.88 -0.96
C GLU A 7 3.95 -15.27 0.51
N GLN A 8 4.73 -14.59 1.36
CA GLN A 8 4.72 -14.80 2.81
C GLN A 8 3.37 -14.45 3.44
N ALA A 9 2.79 -13.31 3.06
CA ALA A 9 1.48 -12.90 3.55
C ALA A 9 0.37 -13.86 3.09
N LYS A 10 0.48 -14.39 1.86
CA LYS A 10 -0.42 -15.41 1.35
C LYS A 10 -0.26 -16.74 2.09
N ALA A 11 0.98 -17.16 2.32
CA ALA A 11 1.29 -18.35 3.11
C ALA A 11 0.82 -18.24 4.57
N ALA A 12 0.82 -17.03 5.13
CA ALA A 12 0.30 -16.73 6.45
C ALA A 12 -1.24 -16.51 6.48
N GLY A 13 -1.94 -16.63 5.34
CA GLY A 13 -3.40 -16.57 5.26
C GLY A 13 -3.98 -15.15 5.31
N TRP A 14 -3.17 -14.12 5.03
CA TRP A 14 -3.66 -12.74 4.98
C TRP A 14 -4.43 -12.46 3.68
N PRO A 15 -5.55 -11.72 3.74
CA PRO A 15 -6.38 -11.45 2.57
C PRO A 15 -5.79 -10.37 1.64
N ALA A 16 -4.93 -9.49 2.17
CA ALA A 16 -4.34 -8.40 1.41
C ALA A 16 -3.08 -7.85 2.10
N VAL A 17 -2.24 -7.16 1.34
CA VAL A 17 -1.11 -6.37 1.82
C VAL A 17 -1.43 -4.90 1.64
N ALA A 18 -1.27 -4.12 2.71
CA ALA A 18 -1.41 -2.68 2.67
C ALA A 18 -0.08 -1.99 2.94
N LEU A 19 0.15 -0.86 2.29
CA LEU A 19 1.34 -0.03 2.48
C LEU A 19 1.00 1.45 2.28
N VAL A 20 1.92 2.31 2.73
CA VAL A 20 1.86 3.74 2.47
C VAL A 20 3.01 4.09 1.54
N ALA A 21 2.67 4.52 0.33
CA ALA A 21 3.62 5.10 -0.60
C ALA A 21 3.84 6.56 -0.23
N VAL A 22 5.08 6.95 0.05
CA VAL A 22 5.48 8.35 0.26
C VAL A 22 6.42 8.76 -0.88
N ASN A 23 6.61 10.06 -1.09
CA ASN A 23 7.59 10.60 -2.05
C ASN A 23 7.32 10.16 -3.51
N ASP A 24 6.07 10.27 -3.98
CA ASP A 24 5.65 9.91 -5.35
C ASP A 24 5.86 8.44 -5.74
N ALA A 25 6.17 7.56 -4.77
CA ALA A 25 6.34 6.13 -5.02
C ALA A 25 5.05 5.40 -5.47
N SER A 26 3.90 6.10 -5.49
CA SER A 26 2.59 5.54 -5.86
C SER A 26 2.60 4.87 -7.24
N SER A 27 3.26 5.48 -8.23
CA SER A 27 3.41 4.95 -9.58
C SER A 27 4.20 3.63 -9.62
N PHE A 28 5.21 3.49 -8.76
CA PHE A 28 5.98 2.24 -8.63
C PHE A 28 5.11 1.11 -8.08
N TRP A 29 4.37 1.37 -7.01
CA TRP A 29 3.50 0.38 -6.38
C TRP A 29 2.29 0.01 -7.24
N SER A 30 1.74 0.97 -7.98
CA SER A 30 0.66 0.72 -8.94
C SER A 30 1.06 -0.32 -10.00
N ARG A 31 2.31 -0.23 -10.51
CA ARG A 31 2.87 -1.25 -11.43
C ARG A 31 3.10 -2.61 -10.77
N ASN A 32 3.24 -2.66 -9.45
CA ASN A 32 3.35 -3.91 -8.68
C ASN A 32 1.97 -4.51 -8.33
N GLY A 33 0.88 -3.94 -8.83
CA GLY A 33 -0.49 -4.40 -8.59
C GLY A 33 -1.09 -3.92 -7.26
N PHE A 34 -0.54 -2.85 -6.68
CA PHE A 34 -1.18 -2.18 -5.55
C PHE A 34 -2.14 -1.12 -6.05
N GLU A 35 -3.34 -1.09 -5.48
CA GLU A 35 -4.37 -0.12 -5.79
C GLU A 35 -4.42 0.96 -4.73
N ILE A 36 -4.53 2.23 -5.14
CA ILE A 36 -4.66 3.33 -4.19
C ILE A 36 -6.02 3.21 -3.52
N GLN A 37 -6.01 3.06 -2.20
CA GLN A 37 -7.20 3.03 -1.37
C GLN A 37 -7.23 4.33 -0.55
N ASN A 38 -8.34 5.06 -0.60
CA ASN A 38 -8.49 6.29 0.18
C ASN A 38 -9.66 6.17 1.16
N PRO A 39 -9.51 5.39 2.25
CA PRO A 39 -10.54 5.31 3.26
C PRO A 39 -10.75 6.67 3.94
N PRO A 40 -11.99 7.01 4.33
CA PRO A 40 -12.26 8.24 5.04
C PRO A 40 -11.47 8.30 6.36
N GLY A 41 -10.78 9.41 6.62
CA GLY A 41 -9.90 9.61 7.78
C GLY A 41 -8.47 9.08 7.62
N MET A 42 -8.15 8.38 6.53
CA MET A 42 -6.79 7.93 6.26
C MET A 42 -5.90 9.08 5.78
N ALA A 43 -6.46 9.98 4.97
CA ALA A 43 -5.77 11.17 4.46
C ALA A 43 -5.25 12.08 5.59
N GLU A 44 -6.01 12.23 6.68
CA GLU A 44 -5.59 13.02 7.86
C GLU A 44 -4.41 12.38 8.60
N LYS A 45 -4.37 11.05 8.71
CA LYS A 45 -3.21 10.35 9.29
C LYS A 45 -2.00 10.39 8.37
N LEU A 46 -2.24 10.27 7.06
CA LEU A 46 -1.22 10.33 6.02
C LEU A 46 -0.59 11.71 5.89
N ALA A 47 -1.33 12.78 6.17
CA ALA A 47 -0.81 14.14 6.20
C ALA A 47 0.38 14.31 7.17
N CYS A 48 0.45 13.48 8.23
CA CYS A 48 1.59 13.44 9.14
C CYS A 48 2.86 12.80 8.51
N TYR A 49 2.69 11.94 7.49
CA TYR A 49 3.77 11.28 6.76
C TYR A 49 4.25 12.07 5.53
N GLY A 50 3.48 13.07 5.09
CA GLY A 50 3.77 13.92 3.94
C GLY A 50 2.53 14.08 3.05
N ASP A 51 2.38 15.25 2.43
CA ASP A 51 1.21 15.59 1.59
C ASP A 51 0.96 14.60 0.44
N ASP A 52 2.04 13.96 -0.01
CA ASP A 52 2.03 12.98 -1.09
C ASP A 52 1.86 11.52 -0.62
N ALA A 53 1.62 11.30 0.68
CA ALA A 53 1.44 9.95 1.20
C ALA A 53 0.13 9.33 0.68
N ARG A 54 0.25 8.22 -0.04
CA ARG A 54 -0.87 7.46 -0.61
C ARG A 54 -0.94 6.08 0.04
N TYR A 55 -2.10 5.75 0.60
CA TYR A 55 -2.36 4.40 1.07
C TYR A 55 -2.70 3.50 -0.12
N MET A 56 -2.05 2.35 -0.19
CA MET A 56 -2.20 1.41 -1.29
C MET A 56 -2.36 0.00 -0.76
N VAL A 57 -3.26 -0.77 -1.38
CA VAL A 57 -3.61 -2.13 -0.97
C VAL A 57 -3.53 -3.05 -2.17
N ARG A 58 -2.96 -4.23 -1.98
CA ARG A 58 -2.90 -5.31 -2.95
C ARG A 58 -3.53 -6.57 -2.37
N SER A 59 -4.54 -7.08 -3.03
CA SER A 59 -5.14 -8.39 -2.72
C SER A 59 -4.17 -9.52 -3.10
N LEU A 60 -4.11 -10.59 -2.29
CA LEU A 60 -3.16 -11.72 -2.44
C LEU A 60 -3.76 -12.98 -3.07
#